data_AF-A0A357CK10-F1
#
_entry.id   AF-A0A357CK10-F1
#
_cell.length_a   1.000
_cell.length_b   1.000
_cell.length_c   1.000
_cell.angle_alpha   90.00
_cell.angle_beta   90.00
_cell.angle_gamma   90.00
#
_symmetry.space_group_name_H-M   'P 1'
#
loop_
_entity.id
_entity.type
_entity.pdbx_description
1 polymer ?
#
loop_
_entity_poly.entity_id
_entity_poly.type
_entity_poly.pdbx_seq_one_letter_code
_entity_poly.pdbx_strand_id
1 'polypeptide(L)'
;AALNTAGAGNAYVLSDRGTWIHFKNKGDLQILVEGDKRMFNQYGVMLVNPDKHPSVKKALGQIFVDWVISPEGQKAIAEYKINGEQLFYPNAGQPGA
;
A
#
# COMPACT_ATOMS: atom_id res chain seq x y z
N ALA A 1 6.29 12.79 -12.42
CA ALA A 1 6.46 12.96 -13.87
C ALA A 1 5.25 12.42 -14.64
N ALA A 2 4.92 11.12 -14.53
CA ALA A 2 3.83 10.49 -15.30
C ALA A 2 2.46 11.22 -15.24
N LEU A 3 1.96 11.56 -14.04
CA LEU A 3 0.68 12.28 -13.90
C LEU A 3 0.66 13.66 -14.59
N ASN A 4 1.74 14.44 -14.49
CA ASN A 4 1.83 15.73 -15.19
C ASN A 4 1.85 15.53 -16.72
N THR A 5 2.57 14.52 -17.22
CA THR A 5 2.60 14.20 -18.65
C THR A 5 1.22 13.78 -19.16
N ALA A 6 0.50 12.95 -18.41
CA ALA A 6 -0.85 12.54 -18.76
C ALA A 6 -1.83 13.72 -18.78
N GLY A 7 -1.74 14.60 -17.77
CA GLY A 7 -2.55 15.82 -17.71
C GLY A 7 -2.28 16.78 -18.87
N ALA A 8 -1.00 16.99 -19.22
CA ALA A 8 -0.64 17.84 -20.36
C ALA A 8 -1.03 17.26 -21.72
N GLY A 9 -1.06 15.93 -21.85
CA GLY A 9 -1.36 15.22 -23.09
C GLY A 9 -2.81 14.76 -23.25
N ASN A 10 -3.69 15.08 -22.31
CA ASN A 10 -5.06 14.55 -22.24
C ASN A 10 -5.10 13.01 -22.41
N ALA A 11 -4.27 12.32 -21.63
CA ALA A 11 -4.05 10.87 -21.75
C ALA A 11 -4.45 10.12 -20.47
N TYR A 12 -4.64 8.81 -20.61
CA TYR A 12 -4.84 7.90 -19.48
C TYR A 12 -3.51 7.54 -18.81
N VAL A 13 -3.55 7.33 -17.50
CA VAL A 13 -2.40 6.86 -16.72
C VAL A 13 -2.87 5.98 -15.57
N LEU A 14 -2.16 4.87 -15.35
CA LEU A 14 -2.30 4.04 -14.16
C LEU A 14 -1.38 4.60 -13.06
N SER A 15 -1.94 4.84 -11.88
CA SER A 15 -1.22 5.33 -10.70
C SER A 15 -1.72 4.63 -9.46
N ASP A 16 -0.85 4.47 -8.46
CA ASP A 16 -1.31 4.09 -7.13
C ASP A 16 -2.08 5.24 -6.46
N ARG A 17 -2.94 4.89 -5.50
CA ARG A 17 -3.81 5.84 -4.78
C ARG A 17 -3.02 6.85 -3.95
N GLY A 18 -1.89 6.47 -3.37
CA GLY A 18 -1.06 7.34 -2.54
C GLY A 18 -0.47 8.48 -3.38
N THR A 19 0.08 8.15 -4.55
CA THR A 19 0.59 9.13 -5.51
C THR A 19 -0.53 10.07 -5.98
N TRP A 20 -1.73 9.55 -6.27
CA TRP A 20 -2.88 10.38 -6.67
C TRP A 20 -3.32 11.38 -5.59
N ILE A 21 -3.38 10.95 -4.33
CA ILE A 21 -3.80 11.81 -3.21
C ILE A 21 -2.78 12.95 -3.00
N HIS A 22 -1.48 12.64 -3.04
CA HIS A 22 -0.42 13.65 -2.90
C HIS A 22 -0.30 14.58 -4.11
N PHE A 23 -0.74 14.13 -5.29
CA PHE A 23 -0.63 14.91 -6.51
C PHE A 23 -1.60 16.09 -6.49
N LYS A 24 -1.10 17.28 -6.17
CA LYS A 24 -1.91 18.50 -6.06
C LYS A 24 -2.37 19.04 -7.42
N ASN A 25 -1.56 18.89 -8.46
CA ASN A 25 -1.81 19.45 -9.79
C ASN A 25 -2.67 18.55 -10.66
N LYS A 26 -3.88 18.18 -10.21
CA LYS A 26 -4.73 17.22 -10.92
C LYS A 26 -5.18 17.71 -12.31
N GLY A 27 -5.30 19.03 -12.50
CA GLY A 27 -5.86 19.59 -13.74
C GLY A 27 -7.23 18.97 -14.01
N ASP A 28 -7.43 18.51 -15.25
CA ASP A 28 -8.67 17.82 -15.67
C ASP A 28 -8.61 16.30 -15.49
N LEU A 29 -7.54 15.74 -14.91
CA LEU A 29 -7.48 14.31 -14.64
C LEU A 29 -8.54 13.91 -13.62
N GLN A 30 -9.16 12.76 -13.86
CA GLN A 30 -10.21 12.20 -13.01
C GLN A 30 -9.92 10.71 -12.78
N ILE A 31 -10.43 10.16 -11.68
CA ILE A 31 -10.43 8.71 -11.48
C ILE A 31 -11.53 8.14 -12.37
N LEU A 32 -11.15 7.32 -13.35
CA LEU A 32 -12.09 6.66 -14.24
C LEU A 32 -12.33 5.19 -13.88
N VAL A 33 -11.34 4.55 -13.24
CA VAL A 33 -11.41 3.15 -12.80
C VAL A 33 -10.74 3.04 -11.43
N GLU A 34 -11.45 2.45 -10.45
CA GLU A 34 -10.92 2.09 -9.14
C GLU A 34 -11.69 0.91 -8.53
N GLY A 35 -11.12 0.26 -7.51
CA GLY A 35 -11.78 -0.81 -6.75
C GLY A 35 -11.80 -2.19 -7.40
N ASP A 36 -11.32 -2.33 -8.64
CA ASP A 36 -11.15 -3.64 -9.27
C ASP A 36 -10.12 -4.49 -8.52
N LYS A 37 -10.47 -5.73 -8.18
CA LYS A 37 -9.59 -6.66 -7.45
C LYS A 37 -8.25 -6.89 -8.16
N ARG A 38 -8.20 -6.80 -9.50
CA ARG A 38 -6.96 -6.94 -10.28
C ARG A 38 -5.98 -5.80 -10.04
N MET A 39 -6.46 -4.67 -9.52
CA MET A 39 -5.66 -3.49 -9.19
C MET A 39 -5.20 -3.47 -7.73
N PHE A 40 -5.50 -4.51 -6.94
CA PHE A 40 -5.04 -4.58 -5.56
C PHE A 40 -3.53 -4.80 -5.54
N ASN A 41 -2.83 -3.85 -4.91
CA ASN A 41 -1.39 -3.93 -4.74
C ASN A 41 -1.08 -4.58 -3.38
N GLN A 42 -0.92 -5.89 -3.40
CA GLN A 42 -0.84 -6.69 -2.19
C GLN A 42 0.55 -6.61 -1.53
N TYR A 43 0.57 -6.35 -0.22
CA TYR A 43 1.81 -6.25 0.56
C TYR A 43 2.03 -7.51 1.40
N GLY A 44 3.27 -7.98 1.42
CA GLY A 44 3.72 -9.07 2.28
C GLY A 44 4.89 -8.64 3.16
N VAL A 45 4.94 -9.16 4.39
CA VAL A 45 6.08 -9.04 5.30
C VAL A 45 6.73 -10.41 5.42
N MET A 46 8.04 -10.47 5.22
CA MET A 46 8.81 -11.71 5.25
C MET A 46 9.99 -11.59 6.20
N LEU A 47 10.11 -12.54 7.12
CA LEU A 47 11.27 -12.66 7.99
C LEU A 47 12.45 -13.22 7.19
N VAL A 48 13.58 -12.53 7.23
CA VAL A 48 14.81 -12.98 6.58
C VAL A 48 15.31 -14.26 7.23
N ASN A 49 15.72 -15.24 6.41
CA ASN A 49 16.13 -16.56 6.87
C ASN A 49 17.40 -16.49 7.74
N PRO A 50 17.33 -16.86 9.05
CA PRO A 50 18.47 -16.80 9.97
C PRO A 50 19.54 -17.85 9.69
N ASP A 51 19.20 -18.99 9.09
CA ASP A 51 20.16 -20.05 8.75
C ASP A 51 21.10 -19.58 7.63
N LYS A 52 20.60 -18.70 6.75
CA LYS A 52 21.39 -18.04 5.70
C LYS A 52 22.04 -16.74 6.17
N HIS A 53 21.45 -16.06 7.13
CA HIS A 53 21.91 -14.77 7.65
C HIS A 53 21.97 -14.78 9.18
N PRO A 54 23.03 -15.36 9.79
CA PRO A 54 23.09 -15.59 11.24
C PRO A 54 23.05 -14.31 12.09
N SER A 55 23.45 -13.16 11.52
CA SER A 55 23.41 -11.86 12.21
C SER A 55 22.04 -11.18 12.17
N VAL A 56 21.04 -11.77 11.49
CA VAL A 56 19.70 -11.20 11.44
C VAL A 56 19.08 -11.20 12.82
N LYS A 57 18.38 -10.11 13.16
CA LYS A 57 17.64 -9.99 14.41
C LYS A 57 16.31 -10.75 14.35
N LYS A 58 16.37 -12.08 14.23
CA LYS A 58 15.20 -12.98 14.05
C LYS A 58 14.07 -12.65 15.02
N ALA A 59 14.38 -12.55 16.31
CA ALA A 59 13.38 -12.32 17.35
C ALA A 59 12.66 -10.96 17.16
N LEU A 60 13.39 -9.89 16.86
CA LEU A 60 12.78 -8.58 16.61
C LEU A 60 11.97 -8.56 15.31
N GLY A 61 12.44 -9.26 14.28
CA GLY A 61 11.70 -9.39 13.03
C GLY A 61 10.39 -10.14 13.22
N GLN A 62 10.38 -11.22 14.02
CA GLN A 62 9.15 -11.95 14.34
C GLN A 62 8.17 -11.10 15.13
N ILE A 63 8.63 -10.33 16.13
CA ILE A 63 7.79 -9.38 16.87
C ILE A 63 7.08 -8.41 15.92
N PHE A 64 7.78 -7.91 14.90
CA PHE A 64 7.18 -7.04 13.90
C PHE A 64 6.15 -7.78 13.04
N VAL A 65 6.47 -8.99 12.54
CA VAL A 65 5.54 -9.83 11.77
C VAL A 65 4.25 -10.06 12.56
N ASP A 66 4.38 -10.50 13.82
CA ASP A 66 3.26 -10.81 14.70
C ASP A 66 2.40 -9.58 14.98
N TRP A 67 3.02 -8.42 15.21
CA TRP A 67 2.31 -7.17 15.39
C TRP A 67 1.58 -6.72 14.11
N VAL A 68 2.24 -6.78 12.95
CA VAL A 68 1.64 -6.34 11.68
C VAL A 68 0.35 -7.11 11.37
N ILE A 69 0.30 -8.41 11.68
CA ILE A 69 -0.88 -9.26 11.44
C ILE A 69 -1.87 -9.29 12.60
N SER A 70 -1.55 -8.67 13.75
CA SER A 70 -2.42 -8.64 14.92
C SER A 70 -3.63 -7.72 14.71
N PRO A 71 -4.69 -7.83 15.53
CA PRO A 71 -5.82 -6.89 15.50
C PRO A 71 -5.36 -5.42 15.63
N GLU A 72 -4.36 -5.15 16.46
CA GLU A 72 -3.81 -3.80 16.67
C GLU A 72 -3.06 -3.29 15.43
N GLY A 73 -2.21 -4.11 14.82
CA GLY A 73 -1.49 -3.72 13.60
C GLY A 73 -2.44 -3.52 12.42
N GLN A 74 -3.40 -4.43 12.24
CA GLN A 74 -4.43 -4.30 11.20
C GLN A 74 -5.29 -3.04 11.42
N LYS A 75 -5.65 -2.72 12.67
CA LYS A 75 -6.33 -1.46 13.00
C LYS A 75 -5.48 -0.23 12.66
N ALA A 76 -4.20 -0.22 13.03
CA ALA A 76 -3.29 0.88 12.71
C ALA A 76 -3.18 1.12 11.20
N ILE A 77 -3.18 0.04 10.39
CA ILE A 77 -3.19 0.12 8.92
C ILE A 77 -4.50 0.74 8.41
N ALA A 78 -5.66 0.30 8.92
CA ALA A 78 -6.96 0.84 8.53
C ALA A 78 -7.17 2.31 8.92
N GLU A 79 -6.58 2.73 10.05
CA GLU A 79 -6.70 4.09 10.56
C GLU A 79 -5.75 5.08 9.87
N TYR A 80 -4.77 4.59 9.12
CA TYR A 80 -3.84 5.44 8.39
C TYR A 80 -4.53 6.20 7.25
N LYS A 81 -4.47 7.53 7.34
CA LYS A 81 -5.15 8.44 6.41
C LYS A 81 -4.23 9.53 5.90
N ILE A 82 -4.48 9.95 4.66
CA ILE A 82 -3.84 11.11 4.05
C ILE A 82 -4.95 12.05 3.60
N ASN A 83 -4.95 13.30 4.09
CA ASN A 83 -6.02 14.27 3.85
C ASN A 83 -7.43 13.74 4.17
N GLY A 84 -7.55 12.86 5.17
CA GLY A 84 -8.82 12.24 5.58
C GLY A 84 -9.21 10.98 4.80
N GLU A 85 -8.52 10.65 3.71
CA GLU A 85 -8.75 9.46 2.91
C GLU A 85 -7.96 8.26 3.45
N GLN A 86 -8.63 7.13 3.66
CA GLN A 86 -7.97 5.87 4.02
C GLN A 86 -7.18 5.34 2.83
N LEU A 87 -5.89 5.07 3.04
CA LEU A 87 -5.01 4.64 1.96
C LEU A 87 -4.87 3.12 1.86
N PHE A 88 -4.83 2.42 3.00
CA PHE A 88 -4.57 0.99 3.05
C PHE A 88 -5.75 0.22 3.64
N TYR A 89 -5.95 -1.00 3.14
CA TYR A 89 -7.04 -1.90 3.52
C TYR A 89 -6.43 -3.21 4.04
N PRO A 90 -6.42 -3.43 5.37
CA PRO A 90 -5.79 -4.59 5.98
C PRO A 90 -6.57 -5.88 5.65
N ASN A 91 -5.85 -6.98 5.40
CA ASN A 91 -6.45 -8.27 5.04
C ASN A 91 -5.66 -9.49 5.53
N ALA A 92 -4.86 -9.38 6.61
CA ALA A 92 -4.05 -10.50 7.11
C ALA A 92 -4.87 -11.77 7.45
N GLY A 93 -6.15 -11.61 7.82
CA GLY A 93 -7.07 -12.71 8.10
C GLY A 93 -7.83 -13.26 6.87
N GLN A 94 -7.52 -12.81 5.65
CA GLN A 94 -8.22 -13.22 4.43
C GLN A 94 -7.31 -14.06 3.53
N PRO A 95 -7.48 -15.40 3.52
CA PRO A 95 -6.69 -16.27 2.65
C PRO A 95 -6.93 -15.95 1.17
N GLY A 96 -5.85 -15.75 0.41
CA GLY A 96 -5.91 -15.54 -1.05
C GLY A 96 -6.41 -14.16 -1.49
N ALA A 97 -6.43 -13.19 -0.57
CA ALA A 97 -6.71 -11.79 -0.89
C ALA A 97 -5.52 -11.09 -1.55
#